data_AF-A0A3D5UKI8-F1
#
_entry.id   AF-A0A3D5UKI8-F1
#
_cell.length_a   1.000
_cell.length_b   1.000
_cell.length_c   1.000
_cell.angle_alpha   90.00
_cell.angle_beta   90.00
_cell.angle_gamma   90.00
#
_symmetry.space_group_name_H-M   'P 1'
#
loop_
_entity.id
_entity.type
_entity.pdbx_description
1 polymer ?
#
loop_
_entity_poly.entity_id
_entity_poly.type
_entity_poly.pdbx_seq_one_letter_code
_entity_poly.pdbx_strand_id
1 'polypeptide(L)' 'VGDRLYTDIKMGYDLGVQSILVLSGESTRQMHDEGEVKADHIVDSVKNIFK' A
#
# COMPACT_ATOMS: atom_id res chain seq x y z
N VAL A 1 6.91 1.44 0.79
CA VAL A 1 6.31 0.35 1.59
C VAL A 1 5.65 0.98 2.80
N GLY A 2 4.37 0.72 3.05
CA GLY A 2 3.65 1.32 4.17
C GLY A 2 2.25 0.75 4.33
N ASP A 3 1.57 1.08 5.42
CA ASP A 3 0.26 0.55 5.79
C ASP A 3 -0.86 1.59 5.67
N ARG A 4 -0.55 2.82 5.24
CA ARG A 4 -1.52 3.91 5.08
C ARG A 4 -1.65 4.38 3.63
N LEU A 5 -2.88 4.34 3.12
CA LEU A 5 -3.19 4.75 1.75
C LEU A 5 -2.94 6.26 1.51
N TYR A 6 -3.42 7.14 2.40
CA TYR A 6 -3.36 8.59 2.22
C TYR A 6 -1.96 9.19 2.40
N THR A 7 -1.02 8.46 3.00
CA THR A 7 0.36 8.93 3.20
C THR A 7 1.35 8.15 2.36
N ASP A 8 1.59 6.89 2.71
CA ASP A 8 2.72 6.13 2.16
C ASP A 8 2.47 5.76 0.71
N ILE A 9 1.23 5.32 0.41
CA ILE A 9 0.85 4.93 -0.95
C ILE A 9 0.56 6.17 -1.79
N LYS A 10 -0.09 7.19 -1.23
CA LYS A 10 -0.33 8.47 -1.92
C LYS A 10 0.95 9.14 -2.37
N MET A 11 1.98 9.15 -1.51
CA MET A 11 3.30 9.66 -1.87
C MET A 11 3.89 8.90 -3.06
N GLY A 12 3.82 7.57 -3.07
CA GLY A 12 4.29 6.76 -4.19
C GLY A 12 3.54 7.06 -5.48
N TYR A 13 2.21 7.08 -5.41
CA TYR A 13 1.32 7.41 -6.52
C TYR A 13 1.61 8.80 -7.11
N ASP A 14 1.74 9.83 -6.27
CA ASP A 14 1.94 11.21 -6.71
C ASP A 14 3.34 11.45 -7.31
N LEU A 15 4.35 10.74 -6.81
CA LEU A 15 5.74 10.88 -7.27
C LEU A 15 6.12 9.87 -8.35
N GLY A 16 5.22 8.96 -8.75
CA GLY A 16 5.52 7.89 -9.70
C GLY A 16 6.55 6.89 -9.19
N VAL A 17 6.63 6.70 -7.86
CA VAL A 17 7.55 5.77 -7.20
C VAL A 17 6.79 4.51 -6.82
N GLN A 18 7.44 3.36 -7.01
CA GLN A 18 6.86 2.07 -6.62
C GLN A 18 6.50 2.03 -5.13
N SER A 19 5.28 1.58 -4.87
CA SER A 19 4.66 1.51 -3.56
C SER A 19 4.22 0.07 -3.25
N ILE A 20 4.34 -0.32 -1.98
CA ILE A 20 3.88 -1.62 -1.49
C ILE A 20 3.00 -1.34 -0.27
N LEU A 21 1.73 -1.75 -0.35
CA LEU A 21 0.79 -1.71 0.76
C LEU A 21 0.92 -2.97 1.60
N VAL A 22 1.12 -2.81 2.91
CA VAL A 22 1.10 -3.89 3.89
C VAL A 22 -0.21 -3.88 4.68
N LEU A 23 -0.95 -5.00 4.62
CA LEU A 23 -2.26 -5.14 5.26
C LEU A 23 -2.19 -5.50 6.75
N SER A 24 -0.99 -5.56 7.33
CA SER A 24 -0.79 -5.83 8.76
C SER A 24 -1.03 -4.62 9.67
N GLY A 25 -1.32 -3.45 9.09
CA GLY A 25 -1.50 -2.19 9.82
C GLY A 25 -2.89 -1.60 9.65
N GLU A 26 -2.96 -0.30 9.33
CA GLU A 26 -4.21 0.47 9.35
C GLU A 26 -5.12 0.22 8.14
N SER A 27 -4.55 0.12 6.93
CA SER A 27 -5.36 -0.01 5.71
C SER A 27 -5.74 -1.46 5.43
N THR A 28 -6.98 -1.65 4.97
CA THR A 28 -7.50 -2.94 4.54
C THR A 28 -7.54 -3.04 3.01
N ARG A 29 -7.71 -4.28 2.51
CA ARG A 29 -7.92 -4.51 1.07
C ARG A 29 -9.14 -3.77 0.54
N GLN A 30 -10.23 -3.73 1.31
CA GLN A 30 -11.44 -3.02 0.91
C GLN A 30 -11.19 -1.51 0.77
N MET A 31 -10.50 -0.88 1.73
CA MET A 31 -10.15 0.55 1.66
C MET A 31 -9.29 0.84 0.43
N HIS A 32 -8.37 -0.06 0.09
CA HIS A 32 -7.56 0.05 -1.13
C HIS A 32 -8.45 -0.04 -2.37
N ASP A 33 -9.37 -1.01 -2.43
CA ASP A 33 -10.18 -1.29 -3.61
C ASP A 33 -11.21 -0.18 -3.90
N GLU A 34 -11.78 0.41 -2.85
CA GLU A 34 -12.70 1.56 -2.94
C GLU A 34 -11.97 2.90 -3.15
N GLY A 35 -10.69 3.01 -2.76
CA GLY A 35 -9.91 4.24 -2.86
C GLY A 35 -9.42 4.57 -4.27
N GLU A 36 -9.19 5.85 -4.55
CA GLU A 36 -8.61 6.32 -5.83
C GLU A 36 -7.10 6.05 -5.93
N VAL A 37 -6.44 6.00 -4.78
CA VAL A 37 -4.99 5.78 -4.68
C VAL A 37 -4.71 4.28 -4.65
N LYS A 38 -3.99 3.78 -5.65
CA LYS A 38 -3.64 2.36 -5.76
C LYS A 38 -2.17 2.13 -5.47
N ALA A 39 -1.87 1.08 -4.72
CA ALA A 39 -0.51 0.60 -4.53
C ALA A 39 -0.10 -0.32 -5.68
N ASP A 40 1.18 -0.35 -6.04
CA ASP A 40 1.68 -1.24 -7.09
C ASP A 40 1.67 -2.71 -6.64
N HIS A 41 1.91 -2.93 -5.35
CA HIS A 41 1.88 -4.24 -4.73
C HIS A 41 1.12 -4.21 -3.40
N ILE A 42 0.44 -5.31 -3.09
CA ILE A 42 -0.27 -5.49 -1.82
C ILE A 42 0.18 -6.81 -1.21
N VAL A 43 0.61 -6.77 0.04
CA VAL A 43 1.06 -7.96 0.78
C VAL A 43 0.45 -7.97 2.19
N ASP A 44 0.24 -9.17 2.74
CA ASP A 44 -0.36 -9.29 4.07
C ASP A 44 0.57 -8.83 5.19
N SER A 45 1.89 -8.91 4.98
CA SER A 45 2.92 -8.51 5.94
C SER A 45 4.24 -8.21 5.23
N VAL A 46 5.08 -7.38 5.84
CA VAL A 46 6.46 -7.07 5.37
C VAL A 46 7.27 -8.36 5.16
N LYS A 47 7.02 -9.40 5.95
CA LYS A 47 7.70 -10.70 5.84
C LYS A 47 7.50 -11.37 4.47
N ASN A 48 6.43 -11.04 3.76
CA ASN A 48 6.10 -11.61 2.46
C ASN A 48 6.75 -10.86 1.29
N ILE A 49 7.51 -9.78 1.54
CA ILE A 49 8.19 -9.00 0.49
C ILE A 49 9.41 -9.73 -0.06
N PHE A 50 10.10 -10.51 0.78
CA PHE A 50 11.38 -11.14 0.43
C PHE A 50 11.27 -12.65 0.17
N LYS A 51 10.05 -13.16 0.00
CA LYS A 51 9.79 -14.60 -0.11
C LYS A 51 9.64 -15.04 -1.55
#